data_AF-A0A076HBE9-F1
#
_entry.id   AF-A0A076HBE9-F1
#
_cell.length_a   1.000
_cell.length_b   1.000
_cell.length_c   1.000
_cell.angle_alpha   90.00
_cell.angle_beta   90.00
_cell.angle_gamma   90.00
#
_symmetry.space_group_name_H-M   'P 1'
#
loop_
_entity.id
_entity.type
_entity.pdbx_description
1 polymer ?
#
loop_
_entity_poly.entity_id
_entity_poly.type
_entity_poly.pdbx_seq_one_letter_code
_entity_poly.pdbx_strand_id
1 'polypeptide(L)'
;MPGRSWCQTAWSLGLCLSLLACGSKDQQEEWTIYALQRNEPHDGLAVVNQPDGFGLHIFLETDTRDPSICRPRWLPDPARLFNGRGSAPFSSGLATRQEFFEAMTRDAVVSSLQQELEALCKQRAPDARWQWLDPPRSEVEVTPVQLPALEEEDLLTDPYEELQRQKALLGDVVPN
;
A
#
# COMPACT_ATOMS: atom_id res chain seq x y z
N MET A 1 -13.37 -85.65 31.81
CA MET A 1 -12.14 -84.98 31.34
C MET A 1 -12.54 -83.93 30.28
N PRO A 2 -11.92 -82.74 30.24
CA PRO A 2 -12.52 -81.53 30.85
C PRO A 2 -12.74 -80.32 29.91
N GLY A 3 -13.41 -79.26 30.40
CA GLY A 3 -13.21 -77.85 29.98
C GLY A 3 -14.44 -76.94 30.22
N ARG A 4 -14.62 -76.34 31.42
CA ARG A 4 -14.31 -74.92 31.79
C ARG A 4 -15.20 -73.89 31.06
N SER A 5 -16.28 -73.38 31.66
CA SER A 5 -16.44 -72.33 32.71
C SER A 5 -16.40 -70.87 32.20
N TRP A 6 -17.50 -70.16 32.47
CA TRP A 6 -17.65 -68.70 32.73
C TRP A 6 -17.24 -67.72 31.60
N CYS A 7 -17.88 -66.58 31.39
CA CYS A 7 -18.52 -65.64 32.31
C CYS A 7 -19.51 -64.76 31.53
N GLN A 8 -20.69 -64.52 32.08
CA GLN A 8 -21.54 -63.40 31.70
C GLN A 8 -20.90 -62.11 32.20
N THR A 9 -20.88 -61.05 31.38
CA THR A 9 -20.86 -59.67 31.92
C THR A 9 -21.46 -58.72 30.89
N ALA A 10 -22.59 -58.15 31.27
CA ALA A 10 -23.28 -57.08 30.58
C ALA A 10 -22.44 -55.80 30.56
N TRP A 11 -22.37 -55.13 29.42
CA TRP A 11 -21.89 -53.75 29.30
C TRP A 11 -22.88 -52.98 28.44
N SER A 12 -23.98 -52.57 29.07
CA SER A 12 -24.79 -51.43 28.67
C SER A 12 -24.18 -50.19 29.30
N LEU A 13 -23.55 -49.31 28.52
CA LEU A 13 -23.24 -47.94 28.93
C LEU A 13 -22.78 -47.08 27.74
N GLY A 14 -23.45 -45.93 27.56
CA GLY A 14 -22.79 -44.72 27.04
C GLY A 14 -23.06 -44.33 25.60
N LEU A 15 -24.33 -44.16 25.21
CA LEU A 15 -24.69 -43.36 24.03
C LEU A 15 -25.24 -42.01 24.50
N CYS A 16 -24.85 -40.92 23.83
CA CYS A 16 -25.34 -39.54 23.93
C CYS A 16 -24.57 -38.56 24.84
N LEU A 17 -23.35 -38.19 24.44
CA LEU A 17 -22.80 -36.87 24.75
C LEU A 17 -21.99 -36.34 23.54
N SER A 18 -22.69 -35.85 22.52
CA SER A 18 -22.04 -35.24 21.34
C SER A 18 -22.92 -34.20 20.67
N LEU A 19 -23.34 -33.16 21.41
CA LEU A 19 -24.00 -31.97 20.84
C LEU A 19 -23.61 -30.70 21.60
N LEU A 20 -22.30 -30.42 21.71
CA LEU A 20 -21.78 -29.10 22.11
C LEU A 20 -20.51 -28.79 21.30
N ALA A 21 -20.70 -28.55 20.01
CA ALA A 21 -19.70 -27.89 19.18
C ALA A 21 -20.43 -27.02 18.16
N CYS A 22 -21.04 -25.94 18.64
CA CYS A 22 -21.35 -24.79 17.80
C CYS A 22 -19.99 -24.14 17.49
N GLY A 23 -19.32 -24.64 16.45
CA GLY A 23 -18.07 -24.05 15.98
C GLY A 23 -18.37 -22.62 15.50
N SER A 24 -17.80 -21.64 16.18
CA SER A 24 -17.66 -20.30 15.64
C SER A 24 -16.97 -20.45 14.29
N LYS A 25 -17.70 -20.22 13.20
CA LYS A 25 -17.07 -19.92 11.92
C LYS A 25 -16.23 -18.68 12.19
N ASP A 26 -14.92 -18.86 12.29
CA ASP A 26 -13.97 -17.77 12.04
C ASP A 26 -14.38 -17.20 10.68
N GLN A 27 -15.12 -16.10 10.69
CA GLN A 27 -15.26 -15.27 9.51
C GLN A 27 -13.88 -14.67 9.31
N GLN A 28 -13.03 -15.37 8.56
CA GLN A 28 -11.89 -14.73 7.93
C GLN A 28 -12.48 -13.59 7.12
N GLU A 29 -12.41 -12.37 7.64
CA GLU A 29 -12.91 -11.20 6.95
C GLU A 29 -12.17 -11.10 5.60
N GLU A 30 -12.93 -11.31 4.53
CA GLU A 30 -12.42 -11.27 3.17
C GLU A 30 -11.95 -9.84 2.87
N TRP A 31 -10.72 -9.72 2.37
CA TRP A 31 -10.16 -8.44 2.00
C TRP A 31 -10.96 -7.85 0.84
N THR A 32 -11.41 -6.61 0.96
CA THR A 32 -12.12 -5.92 -0.12
C THR A 32 -11.15 -5.00 -0.84
N ILE A 33 -11.01 -5.17 -2.16
CA ILE A 33 -10.06 -4.43 -2.99
C ILE A 33 -10.84 -3.75 -4.11
N TYR A 34 -10.66 -2.44 -4.27
CA TYR A 34 -11.33 -1.68 -5.33
C TYR A 34 -10.58 -0.38 -5.66
N ALA A 35 -10.79 0.13 -6.87
CA ALA A 35 -10.25 1.42 -7.30
C ALA A 35 -10.82 2.55 -6.44
N LEU A 36 -9.95 3.36 -5.84
CA LEU A 36 -10.33 4.52 -5.05
C LEU A 36 -9.59 5.74 -5.58
N GLN A 37 -10.29 6.57 -6.35
CA GLN A 37 -9.73 7.78 -6.93
C GLN A 37 -9.33 8.80 -5.86
N ARG A 38 -8.16 9.39 -6.03
CA ARG A 38 -7.68 10.55 -5.29
C ARG A 38 -7.88 11.84 -6.09
N ASN A 39 -7.34 11.91 -7.31
CA ASN A 39 -7.43 13.09 -8.18
C ASN A 39 -8.01 12.71 -9.55
N GLU A 40 -7.53 11.62 -10.14
CA GLU A 40 -7.96 11.14 -11.46
C GLU A 40 -8.31 9.64 -11.43
N PRO A 41 -9.06 9.14 -12.43
CA PRO A 41 -9.34 7.71 -12.51
C PRO A 41 -8.05 6.88 -12.43
N HIS A 42 -8.12 5.74 -11.74
CA HIS A 42 -7.02 4.77 -11.62
C HIS A 42 -5.78 5.22 -10.84
N ASP A 43 -5.82 6.36 -10.14
CA ASP A 43 -4.68 6.87 -9.35
C ASP A 43 -4.64 6.40 -7.89
N GLY A 44 -5.51 5.44 -7.51
CA GLY A 44 -5.55 4.92 -6.16
C GLY A 44 -6.29 3.57 -6.03
N LEU A 45 -5.87 2.80 -5.02
CA LEU A 45 -6.44 1.50 -4.68
C LEU A 45 -6.78 1.44 -3.19
N ALA A 46 -8.03 1.12 -2.88
CA ALA A 46 -8.45 0.77 -1.53
C ALA A 46 -8.18 -0.72 -1.26
N VAL A 47 -7.52 -1.01 -0.14
CA VAL A 47 -7.33 -2.36 0.39
C VAL A 47 -7.92 -2.38 1.79
N VAL A 48 -9.16 -2.87 1.91
CA VAL A 48 -9.85 -3.03 3.18
C VAL A 48 -9.50 -4.39 3.76
N ASN A 49 -8.70 -4.39 4.81
CA ASN A 49 -8.16 -5.62 5.41
C ASN A 49 -8.40 -5.71 6.93
N GLN A 50 -9.18 -4.79 7.48
CA GLN A 50 -9.52 -4.73 8.90
C GLN A 50 -11.05 -4.62 9.11
N PRO A 51 -11.54 -4.93 10.32
CA PRO A 51 -12.92 -4.70 10.72
C PRO A 51 -13.37 -3.25 10.49
N ASP A 52 -14.69 -3.02 10.48
CA ASP A 52 -15.29 -1.68 10.36
C ASP A 52 -14.89 -0.89 9.10
N GLY A 53 -14.33 -1.57 8.09
CA GLY A 53 -13.93 -0.95 6.83
C GLY A 53 -12.59 -0.21 6.90
N PHE A 54 -11.75 -0.51 7.88
CA PHE A 54 -10.40 0.05 7.96
C PHE A 54 -9.45 -0.65 6.99
N GLY A 55 -8.41 0.06 6.56
CA GLY A 55 -7.35 -0.54 5.76
C GLY A 55 -6.34 0.46 5.22
N LEU A 56 -5.93 0.24 3.97
CA LEU A 56 -4.94 1.04 3.26
C LEU A 56 -5.55 1.71 2.05
N HIS A 57 -5.13 2.95 1.79
CA HIS A 57 -5.30 3.60 0.50
C HIS A 57 -3.91 3.77 -0.12
N ILE A 58 -3.66 2.99 -1.17
CA ILE A 58 -2.40 2.95 -1.91
C ILE A 58 -2.52 3.92 -3.07
N PHE A 59 -1.64 4.92 -3.14
CA PHE A 59 -1.59 5.86 -4.26
C PHE A 59 -0.79 5.27 -5.42
N LEU A 60 -1.31 5.45 -6.63
CA LEU A 60 -0.76 4.85 -7.84
C LEU A 60 -0.16 5.93 -8.72
N GLU A 61 1.08 5.69 -9.14
CA GLU A 61 1.84 6.60 -9.99
C GLU A 61 2.58 5.81 -11.07
N THR A 62 2.84 6.48 -12.20
CA THR A 62 3.56 5.91 -13.34
C THR A 62 4.81 6.73 -13.63
N ASP A 63 5.93 6.06 -13.94
CA ASP A 63 7.14 6.69 -14.46
C ASP A 63 7.05 6.75 -15.99
N THR A 64 6.99 7.98 -16.52
CA THR A 64 6.94 8.28 -17.96
C THR A 64 8.15 9.12 -18.41
N ARG A 65 9.28 9.06 -17.67
CA ARG A 65 10.50 9.80 -18.03
C ARG A 65 11.08 9.39 -19.39
N ASP A 66 10.92 8.11 -19.76
CA ASP A 66 11.14 7.64 -21.13
C ASP A 66 9.80 7.75 -21.89
N PRO A 67 9.70 8.54 -22.96
CA PRO A 67 8.44 8.73 -23.68
C PRO A 67 7.93 7.44 -24.36
N SER A 68 8.77 6.41 -24.52
CA SER A 68 8.42 5.15 -25.14
C SER A 68 8.00 4.05 -24.14
N ILE A 69 8.25 4.25 -22.85
CA ILE A 69 7.99 3.26 -21.79
C ILE A 69 7.21 3.91 -20.66
N CYS A 70 6.17 3.23 -20.22
CA CYS A 70 5.42 3.62 -19.04
C CYS A 70 5.30 2.43 -18.10
N ARG A 71 5.67 2.65 -16.84
CA ARG A 71 5.80 1.60 -15.81
C ARG A 71 5.38 2.13 -14.44
N PRO A 72 5.11 1.26 -13.46
CA PRO A 72 4.83 1.70 -12.10
C PRO A 72 5.95 2.57 -11.51
N ARG A 73 5.58 3.60 -10.77
CA ARG A 73 6.45 4.32 -9.84
C ARG A 73 5.98 4.02 -8.42
N TRP A 74 6.69 3.14 -7.73
CA TRP A 74 6.27 2.66 -6.42
C TRP A 74 6.39 3.72 -5.32
N LEU A 75 5.28 3.91 -4.60
CA LEU A 75 5.17 4.75 -3.40
C LEU A 75 4.75 3.84 -2.23
N PRO A 76 5.69 3.25 -1.48
CA PRO A 76 5.40 2.27 -0.43
C PRO A 76 4.85 2.90 0.87
N ASP A 77 4.41 4.16 0.82
CA ASP A 77 3.94 4.95 1.96
C ASP A 77 2.41 5.21 1.82
N PRO A 78 1.55 4.21 2.06
CA PRO A 78 0.10 4.35 1.88
C PRO A 78 -0.53 5.21 2.97
N ALA A 79 -1.69 5.79 2.66
CA ALA A 79 -2.52 6.43 3.66
C ALA A 79 -3.40 5.39 4.38
N ARG A 80 -3.82 5.70 5.61
CA ARG A 80 -4.86 4.91 6.29
C ARG A 80 -6.20 5.13 5.59
N LEU A 81 -6.93 4.05 5.35
CA LEU A 81 -8.30 4.06 4.85
C LEU A 81 -9.29 3.86 6.01
N PHE A 82 -10.33 4.67 6.03
CA PHE A 82 -11.46 4.57 6.95
C PHE A 82 -12.75 4.44 6.16
N ASN A 83 -13.75 3.77 6.76
CA ASN A 83 -15.07 3.60 6.17
C ASN A 83 -15.06 2.95 4.76
N GLY A 84 -14.07 2.07 4.51
CA GLY A 84 -13.83 1.42 3.22
C GLY A 84 -14.93 0.48 2.74
N ARG A 85 -15.83 0.05 3.63
CA ARG A 85 -17.05 -0.72 3.29
C ARG A 85 -18.32 0.15 3.30
N GLY A 86 -18.20 1.43 3.65
CA GLY A 86 -19.32 2.37 3.68
C GLY A 86 -19.48 3.14 2.36
N SER A 87 -20.40 4.09 2.35
CA SER A 87 -20.71 4.90 1.18
C SER A 87 -19.76 6.08 0.95
N ALA A 88 -18.89 6.37 1.92
CA ALA A 88 -17.98 7.52 1.89
C ALA A 88 -16.61 7.13 2.49
N PRO A 89 -15.80 6.32 1.78
CA PRO A 89 -14.44 6.03 2.20
C PRO A 89 -13.59 7.30 2.20
N PHE A 90 -12.69 7.42 3.16
CA PHE A 90 -11.76 8.55 3.21
C PHE A 90 -10.41 8.13 3.78
N SER A 91 -9.40 8.95 3.51
CA SER A 91 -8.03 8.69 3.95
C SER A 91 -7.54 9.75 4.93
N SER A 92 -6.86 9.31 5.98
CA SER A 92 -6.34 10.22 7.01
C SER A 92 -5.13 9.64 7.74
N GLY A 93 -4.01 10.36 7.75
CA GLY A 93 -2.77 9.88 8.36
C GLY A 93 -2.06 8.80 7.53
N LEU A 94 -0.84 8.47 7.97
CA LEU A 94 0.04 7.52 7.29
C LEU A 94 -0.13 6.12 7.89
N ALA A 95 -0.20 5.12 7.01
CA ALA A 95 0.04 3.73 7.39
C ALA A 95 1.54 3.41 7.24
N THR A 96 1.97 2.30 7.81
CA THR A 96 3.40 1.93 7.78
C THR A 96 3.76 1.26 6.46
N ARG A 97 5.02 1.36 6.06
CA ARG A 97 5.57 0.60 4.92
C ARG A 97 5.43 -0.91 5.11
N GLN A 98 5.56 -1.38 6.35
CA GLN A 98 5.37 -2.78 6.67
C GLN A 98 3.98 -3.28 6.28
N GLU A 99 2.94 -2.47 6.52
CA GLU A 99 1.57 -2.80 6.11
C GLU A 99 1.39 -2.79 4.59
N PHE A 100 2.09 -1.89 3.89
CA PHE A 100 2.17 -1.94 2.43
C PHE A 100 2.79 -3.25 1.96
N PHE A 101 3.95 -3.63 2.49
CA PHE A 101 4.64 -4.88 2.12
C PHE A 101 3.77 -6.11 2.38
N GLU A 102 3.08 -6.14 3.53
CA GLU A 102 2.13 -7.21 3.86
C GLU A 102 0.99 -7.30 2.85
N ALA A 103 0.45 -6.16 2.40
CA ALA A 103 -0.56 -6.15 1.35
C ALA A 103 -0.01 -6.69 0.02
N MET A 104 1.26 -6.41 -0.31
CA MET A 104 1.92 -6.88 -1.54
C MET A 104 2.19 -8.39 -1.56
N THR A 105 2.01 -9.09 -0.43
CA THR A 105 2.06 -10.56 -0.38
C THR A 105 0.79 -11.22 -0.94
N ARG A 106 -0.27 -10.44 -1.19
CA ARG A 106 -1.55 -10.95 -1.69
C ARG A 106 -1.67 -10.77 -3.19
N ASP A 107 -1.79 -11.88 -3.91
CA ASP A 107 -1.93 -11.88 -5.38
C ASP A 107 -3.12 -11.04 -5.88
N ALA A 108 -4.23 -11.02 -5.13
CA ALA A 108 -5.40 -10.20 -5.48
C ALA A 108 -5.10 -8.69 -5.44
N VAL A 109 -4.27 -8.25 -4.49
CA VAL A 109 -3.84 -6.84 -4.39
C VAL A 109 -2.91 -6.53 -5.55
N VAL A 110 -1.90 -7.36 -5.78
CA VAL A 110 -0.92 -7.18 -6.87
C VAL A 110 -1.60 -7.15 -8.25
N SER A 111 -2.56 -8.05 -8.47
CA SER A 111 -3.32 -8.11 -9.73
C SER A 111 -4.18 -6.86 -9.94
N SER A 112 -4.81 -6.36 -8.88
CA SER A 112 -5.61 -5.12 -8.95
C SER A 112 -4.72 -3.90 -9.19
N LEU A 113 -3.56 -3.82 -8.53
CA LEU A 113 -2.57 -2.78 -8.77
C LEU A 113 -2.11 -2.77 -10.23
N GLN A 114 -1.83 -3.95 -10.80
CA GLN A 114 -1.40 -4.06 -12.19
C GLN A 114 -2.47 -3.54 -13.16
N GLN A 115 -3.74 -3.88 -12.92
CA GLN A 115 -4.86 -3.41 -13.75
C GLN A 115 -5.03 -1.88 -13.68
N GLU A 116 -5.07 -1.33 -12.48
CA GLU A 116 -5.22 0.12 -12.28
C GLU A 116 -4.03 0.90 -12.83
N LEU A 117 -2.79 0.45 -12.59
CA LEU A 117 -1.60 1.11 -13.12
C LEU A 117 -1.49 1.02 -14.65
N GLU A 118 -1.90 -0.10 -15.26
CA GLU A 118 -1.95 -0.19 -16.73
C GLU A 118 -3.00 0.76 -17.31
N ALA A 119 -4.16 0.90 -16.66
CA ALA A 119 -5.19 1.85 -17.07
C ALA A 119 -4.72 3.30 -16.93
N LEU A 120 -4.11 3.64 -15.79
CA LEU A 120 -3.51 4.95 -15.54
C LEU A 120 -2.42 5.28 -16.58
N CYS A 121 -1.61 4.29 -16.93
CA CYS A 121 -0.58 4.40 -17.96
C CYS A 121 -1.17 4.74 -19.34
N LYS A 122 -2.22 4.03 -19.77
CA LYS A 122 -2.92 4.31 -21.04
C LYS A 122 -3.55 5.70 -21.06
N GLN A 123 -4.01 6.20 -19.92
CA GLN A 123 -4.56 7.55 -19.77
C GLN A 123 -3.48 8.63 -19.88
N ARG A 124 -2.34 8.46 -19.22
CA ARG A 124 -1.28 9.48 -19.13
C ARG A 124 -0.30 9.46 -20.31
N ALA A 125 -0.03 8.29 -20.88
CA ALA A 125 0.96 8.08 -21.94
C ALA A 125 0.44 7.05 -22.97
N PRO A 126 -0.54 7.42 -23.82
CA PRO A 126 -1.24 6.48 -24.70
C PRO A 126 -0.34 5.80 -25.74
N ASP A 127 0.74 6.45 -26.15
CA ASP A 127 1.70 5.93 -27.13
C ASP A 127 2.85 5.11 -26.49
N ALA A 128 2.97 5.15 -25.16
CA ALA A 128 4.04 4.45 -24.44
C ALA A 128 3.71 2.96 -24.27
N ARG A 129 4.74 2.11 -24.33
CA ARG A 129 4.57 0.69 -24.05
C ARG A 129 4.51 0.47 -22.54
N TRP A 130 3.45 -0.21 -22.10
CA TRP A 130 3.31 -0.68 -20.73
C TRP A 130 4.42 -1.69 -20.36
N GLN A 131 5.06 -1.46 -19.22
CA GLN A 131 6.01 -2.39 -18.61
C GLN A 131 5.68 -2.57 -17.13
N TRP A 132 5.29 -3.77 -16.76
CA TRP A 132 5.11 -4.12 -15.35
C TRP A 132 6.45 -4.21 -14.63
N LEU A 133 6.47 -3.69 -13.40
CA LEU A 133 7.57 -3.84 -12.45
C LEU A 133 6.93 -4.26 -11.14
N ASP A 134 7.37 -5.36 -10.53
CA ASP A 134 6.77 -5.84 -9.28
C ASP A 134 6.91 -4.81 -8.15
N PRO A 135 5.91 -4.70 -7.25
CA PRO A 135 6.00 -3.81 -6.09
C PRO A 135 7.06 -4.30 -5.10
N PRO A 136 7.72 -3.37 -4.39
CA PRO A 136 8.66 -3.74 -3.34
C PRO A 136 7.92 -4.47 -2.22
N ARG A 137 8.52 -5.56 -1.74
CA ARG A 137 8.01 -6.37 -0.62
C ARG A 137 8.85 -6.21 0.64
N SER A 138 9.86 -5.37 0.59
CA SER A 138 10.77 -5.10 1.69
C SER A 138 11.47 -3.75 1.50
N GLU A 139 12.01 -3.17 2.59
CA GLU A 139 12.72 -1.88 2.53
C GLU A 139 13.93 -1.90 1.57
N VAL A 140 14.60 -3.05 1.41
CA VAL A 140 15.78 -3.17 0.55
C VAL A 140 15.44 -3.10 -0.94
N GLU A 141 14.18 -3.35 -1.31
CA GLU A 141 13.67 -3.24 -2.68
C GLU A 141 13.14 -1.83 -3.00
N VAL A 142 12.92 -0.99 -1.98
CA VAL A 142 12.40 0.36 -2.17
C VAL A 142 13.47 1.20 -2.88
N THR A 143 13.13 1.66 -4.08
CA THR A 143 13.96 2.63 -4.81
C THR A 143 13.72 4.03 -4.23
N PRO A 144 14.75 4.71 -3.69
CA PRO A 144 14.59 6.06 -3.16
C PRO A 144 14.14 7.02 -4.26
N VAL A 145 13.20 7.90 -3.93
CA VAL A 145 12.85 9.02 -4.81
C VAL A 145 14.03 9.99 -4.81
N GLN A 146 14.69 10.11 -5.95
CA GLN A 146 15.65 11.18 -6.19
C GLN A 146 14.89 12.51 -6.17
N LEU A 147 15.32 13.44 -5.33
CA LEU A 147 14.79 14.80 -5.22
C LEU A 147 15.89 15.77 -5.67
N PRO A 148 16.07 15.99 -6.98
CA PRO A 148 17.18 16.80 -7.50
C PRO A 148 17.21 18.22 -6.91
N ALA A 149 16.03 18.77 -6.57
CA ALA A 149 15.87 20.10 -5.99
C ALA A 149 16.50 20.28 -4.59
N LEU A 150 16.94 19.20 -3.92
CA LEU A 150 17.69 19.28 -2.65
C LEU A 150 19.21 19.17 -2.84
N GLU A 151 19.67 18.90 -4.06
CA GLU A 151 21.09 18.72 -4.40
C GLU A 151 21.68 19.94 -5.13
N GLU A 152 20.84 20.89 -5.54
CA GLU A 152 21.28 22.17 -6.07
C GLU A 152 21.73 23.07 -4.92
N GLU A 153 22.85 23.79 -5.10
CA GLU A 153 23.19 24.92 -4.23
C GLU A 153 21.98 25.88 -4.19
N ASP A 154 21.67 26.42 -3.01
CA ASP A 154 20.57 27.37 -2.82
C ASP A 154 20.58 28.40 -3.97
N LEU A 155 19.58 28.34 -4.85
CA LEU A 155 19.44 29.27 -5.98
C LEU A 155 19.29 30.72 -5.52
N LEU A 156 19.00 30.90 -4.22
CA LEU A 156 18.88 32.18 -3.56
C LEU A 156 20.21 32.49 -2.86
N THR A 157 20.97 33.43 -3.43
CA THR A 157 22.09 34.08 -2.73
C THR A 157 21.61 34.58 -1.38
N ASP A 158 22.44 34.43 -0.34
CA ASP A 158 22.16 34.98 0.98
C ASP A 158 21.77 36.48 0.87
N PRO A 159 20.66 36.91 1.48
CA PRO A 159 20.16 38.28 1.33
C PRO A 159 21.15 39.36 1.77
N TYR A 160 22.04 39.05 2.72
CA TYR A 160 23.08 39.97 3.17
C TYR A 160 24.20 40.06 2.13
N GLU A 161 24.64 38.93 1.56
CA GLU A 161 25.63 38.93 0.47
C GLU A 161 25.14 39.70 -0.77
N GLU A 162 23.89 39.49 -1.18
CA GLU A 162 23.29 40.21 -2.31
C GLU A 162 23.18 41.72 -2.01
N LEU A 163 22.83 42.09 -0.77
CA LEU A 163 22.80 43.50 -0.35
C LEU A 163 24.19 44.17 -0.41
N GLN A 164 25.26 43.47 0.01
CA GLN A 164 26.62 43.99 -0.08
C GLN A 164 27.05 44.18 -1.54
N ARG A 165 26.69 43.22 -2.40
CA ARG A 165 26.96 43.30 -3.85
C ARG A 165 26.24 44.49 -4.48
N GLN A 166 24.97 44.70 -4.14
CA GLN A 166 24.19 45.84 -4.62
C GLN A 166 24.78 47.17 -4.17
N LYS A 167 25.19 47.30 -2.90
CA LYS A 167 25.86 48.51 -2.38
C LYS A 167 27.18 48.80 -3.09
N ALA A 168 27.99 47.77 -3.33
CA ALA A 168 29.24 47.89 -4.05
C ALA A 168 29.03 48.32 -5.51
N LEU A 169 27.99 47.81 -6.18
CA LEU A 169 27.63 48.19 -7.55
C LEU A 169 27.07 49.62 -7.65
N LEU A 170 26.34 50.07 -6.63
CA LEU A 170 25.78 51.42 -6.55
C LEU A 170 26.80 52.48 -6.10
N GLY A 171 28.04 52.07 -5.79
CA GLY A 171 29.12 52.98 -5.41
C GLY A 171 29.03 53.52 -3.98
N ASP A 172 28.17 52.94 -3.15
CA ASP A 172 28.10 53.27 -1.73
C ASP A 172 29.28 52.61 -1.01
N VAL A 173 30.35 53.39 -0.85
CA VAL A 173 31.53 53.02 -0.06
C VAL A 173 31.06 52.63 1.36
N VAL A 174 31.23 51.37 1.72
CA VAL A 174 31.07 50.91 3.11
C VAL A 174 32.19 51.57 3.94
N PRO A 175 31.88 52.45 4.91
CA PRO A 175 32.91 52.99 5.79
C PRO A 175 33.38 51.89 6.75
N ASN A 176 34.70 51.83 6.96
CA ASN A 176 35.38 50.95 7.93
C ASN A 176 34.81 51.05 9.35
#